data_AF-A0A246IBY9-F1
#
_entry.id   AF-A0A246IBY9-F1
#
_cell.length_a   1.000
_cell.length_b   1.000
_cell.length_c   1.000
_cell.angle_alpha   90.00
_cell.angle_beta   90.00
_cell.angle_gamma   90.00
#
_symmetry.space_group_name_H-M   'P 1'
#
loop_
_entity.id
_entity.type
_entity.pdbx_description
1 polymer ?
#
loop_
_entity_poly.entity_id
_entity_poly.type
_entity_poly.pdbx_seq_one_letter_code
_entity_poly.pdbx_strand_id
1 'polypeptide(L)'
;MSDALMSLLTGGVLGLGGWAMLAVLLFFTQITIFSVTLYLHRSQAHRGVDFHPALAHVFRFWLWLTTSMITREWVAIHRKHHAKVETEDDPHSPVTRGIGKVFWHGVELYREARGMRADIEQYGRGTPDDAIERHLYTPHATLGPVVLLAINSVLFGLPGVALWAIQMAWIPFWAAGVVNGLGHWWGYRNYESADTSTNLTPWGFWIGGEELHNNHHAFPSSARFAMRRWEFDIGWSAIRLLQALRLARVLRVAPAMDVRPNIAVPDAETLKALLSHRFQAMTDYQRNVFMPALREEAAQAGAKLRRLLPRRLRRGLVNDGRWLKPDSRAQLSAWVAQRPRIRTLVEYRGRLAALLEARGHDAAERLHQLQAWCREAEESGIAALQAYAARLKGYSLVGA
;
A
#
# COMPACT_ATOMS: atom_id res chain seq x y z
N MET A 1 -29.27 17.73 -41.35
CA MET A 1 -28.76 18.38 -40.12
C MET A 1 -28.01 19.63 -40.57
N SER A 2 -28.13 20.76 -39.87
CA SER A 2 -27.38 21.98 -40.25
C SER A 2 -25.88 21.78 -40.03
N ASP A 3 -25.04 22.44 -40.83
CA ASP A 3 -23.57 22.35 -40.70
C ASP A 3 -23.10 22.78 -39.30
N ALA A 4 -23.80 23.74 -38.69
CA ALA A 4 -23.57 24.15 -37.30
C ALA A 4 -23.82 23.01 -36.29
N LEU A 5 -24.87 22.21 -36.47
CA LEU A 5 -25.15 21.06 -35.61
C LEU A 5 -24.11 19.95 -35.83
N MET A 6 -23.69 19.71 -37.07
CA MET A 6 -22.62 18.75 -37.37
C MET A 6 -21.27 19.17 -36.79
N SER A 7 -20.94 20.46 -36.84
CA SER A 7 -19.72 21.01 -36.23
C SER A 7 -19.74 20.86 -34.70
N LEU A 8 -20.88 21.17 -34.06
CA LEU A 8 -21.03 21.02 -32.61
C LEU A 8 -20.94 19.55 -32.19
N LEU A 9 -21.52 18.63 -32.97
CA LEU A 9 -21.46 17.20 -32.65
C LEU A 9 -20.07 16.59 -32.85
N THR A 10 -19.31 17.05 -33.84
CA THR A 10 -18.00 16.46 -34.13
C THR A 10 -16.85 17.10 -33.35
N GLY A 11 -16.93 18.39 -33.04
CA GLY A 11 -15.87 19.13 -32.34
C GLY A 11 -16.28 19.78 -31.01
N GLY A 12 -17.56 19.79 -30.67
CA GLY A 12 -18.08 20.58 -29.55
C GLY A 12 -17.91 22.09 -29.76
N VAL A 13 -18.09 22.85 -28.69
CA VAL A 13 -17.85 24.31 -28.69
C VAL A 13 -16.37 24.65 -28.91
N LEU A 14 -15.45 23.78 -28.49
CA LEU A 14 -14.01 24.07 -28.52
C LEU A 14 -13.30 23.64 -29.81
N GLY A 15 -13.87 22.71 -30.58
CA GLY A 15 -13.31 22.28 -31.87
C GLY A 15 -11.90 21.70 -31.79
N LEU A 16 -11.55 21.02 -30.69
CA LEU A 16 -10.18 20.58 -30.43
C LEU A 16 -9.74 19.42 -31.35
N GLY A 17 -8.50 19.49 -31.84
CA GLY A 17 -7.86 18.37 -32.54
C GLY A 17 -7.48 17.21 -31.62
N GLY A 18 -7.19 16.04 -32.20
CA GLY A 18 -6.93 14.79 -31.46
C GLY A 18 -5.82 14.87 -30.40
N TRP A 19 -4.72 15.56 -30.69
CA TRP A 19 -3.63 15.74 -29.71
C TRP A 19 -4.03 16.61 -28.51
N ALA A 20 -4.82 17.66 -28.74
CA ALA A 20 -5.34 18.49 -27.67
C ALA A 20 -6.35 17.69 -26.82
N MET A 21 -7.20 16.87 -27.45
CA MET A 21 -8.11 15.96 -26.73
C MET A 21 -7.36 14.92 -25.87
N LEU A 22 -6.24 14.37 -26.37
CA LEU A 22 -5.39 13.48 -25.59
C LEU A 22 -4.78 14.20 -24.39
N ALA A 23 -4.29 15.44 -24.57
CA ALA A 23 -3.77 16.25 -23.46
C ALA A 23 -4.84 16.53 -22.39
N VAL A 24 -6.07 16.88 -22.82
CA VAL A 24 -7.23 17.06 -21.93
C VAL A 24 -7.53 15.77 -21.16
N LEU A 25 -7.58 14.64 -21.84
CA LEU A 25 -7.80 13.33 -21.22
C LEU A 25 -6.77 13.07 -20.12
N LEU A 26 -5.48 13.14 -20.46
CA LEU A 26 -4.39 12.86 -19.54
C LEU A 26 -4.39 13.82 -18.35
N PHE A 27 -4.66 15.10 -18.59
CA PHE A 27 -4.73 16.10 -17.54
C PHE A 27 -5.89 15.81 -16.57
N PHE A 28 -7.10 15.59 -17.08
CA PHE A 28 -8.26 15.32 -16.24
C PHE A 28 -8.15 14.01 -15.46
N THR A 29 -7.69 12.93 -16.11
CA THR A 29 -7.51 11.66 -15.41
C THR A 29 -6.40 11.73 -14.36
N GLN A 30 -5.34 12.51 -14.60
CA GLN A 30 -4.30 12.74 -13.60
C GLN A 30 -4.82 13.53 -12.39
N ILE A 31 -5.70 14.52 -12.58
CA ILE A 31 -6.37 15.20 -11.45
C ILE A 31 -7.22 14.21 -10.66
N THR A 32 -7.95 13.30 -11.33
CA THR A 32 -8.72 12.26 -10.64
C THR A 32 -7.81 11.33 -9.84
N ILE A 33 -6.70 10.87 -10.42
CA ILE A 33 -5.68 10.06 -9.71
C ILE A 33 -5.15 10.82 -8.48
N PHE A 34 -4.74 12.08 -8.63
CA PHE A 34 -4.28 12.89 -7.50
C PHE A 34 -5.35 13.08 -6.43
N SER A 35 -6.61 13.25 -6.82
CA SER A 35 -7.72 13.38 -5.87
C SER A 35 -7.92 12.08 -5.08
N VAL A 36 -7.78 10.91 -5.70
CA VAL A 36 -7.83 9.63 -5.00
C VAL A 36 -6.60 9.45 -4.09
N THR A 37 -5.38 9.59 -4.61
CA THR A 37 -4.15 9.34 -3.84
C THR A 37 -3.94 10.35 -2.71
N LEU A 38 -4.06 11.65 -2.99
CA LEU A 38 -3.73 12.68 -2.01
C LEU A 38 -4.85 12.79 -0.98
N TYR A 39 -6.09 12.97 -1.44
CA TYR A 39 -7.20 13.25 -0.56
C TYR A 39 -7.84 11.98 0.02
N LEU A 40 -8.36 11.05 -0.78
CA LEU A 40 -9.02 9.87 -0.20
C LEU A 40 -8.04 8.96 0.54
N HIS A 41 -6.87 8.70 -0.06
CA HIS A 41 -5.93 7.72 0.46
C HIS A 41 -5.01 8.29 1.55
N ARG A 42 -4.09 9.20 1.20
CA ARG A 42 -3.07 9.71 2.14
C ARG A 42 -3.67 10.60 3.24
N SER A 43 -4.71 11.38 2.93
CA SER A 43 -5.36 12.25 3.91
C SER A 43 -6.49 11.56 4.67
N GLN A 44 -7.59 11.20 4.01
CA GLN A 44 -8.80 10.74 4.68
C GLN A 44 -8.65 9.34 5.28
N ALA A 45 -8.12 8.38 4.54
CA ALA A 45 -7.96 7.01 5.04
C ALA A 45 -6.85 6.90 6.09
N HIS A 46 -5.68 7.50 5.83
CA HIS A 46 -4.46 7.25 6.62
C HIS A 46 -3.93 8.40 7.46
N ARG A 47 -4.51 9.60 7.33
CA ARG A 47 -4.13 10.78 8.14
C ARG A 47 -2.63 11.08 8.09
N GLY A 48 -1.99 10.89 6.94
CA GLY A 48 -0.59 11.25 6.72
C GLY A 48 -0.40 12.74 6.41
N VAL A 49 -1.40 13.38 5.81
CA VAL A 49 -1.40 14.79 5.43
C VAL A 49 -2.79 15.40 5.64
N ASP A 50 -2.85 16.63 6.13
CA ASP A 50 -4.05 17.46 6.13
C ASP A 50 -3.95 18.52 5.04
N PHE A 51 -5.04 18.77 4.33
CA PHE A 51 -5.13 19.83 3.33
C PHE A 51 -5.94 21.01 3.85
N HIS A 52 -5.65 22.20 3.33
CA HIS A 52 -6.48 23.38 3.54
C HIS A 52 -7.94 23.07 3.16
N PRO A 53 -8.95 23.49 3.95
CA PRO A 53 -10.35 23.10 3.73
C PRO A 53 -10.87 23.35 2.31
N ALA A 54 -10.48 24.47 1.70
CA ALA A 54 -10.86 24.78 0.31
C ALA A 54 -10.29 23.75 -0.69
N LEU A 55 -9.02 23.36 -0.54
CA LEU A 55 -8.39 22.36 -1.41
C LEU A 55 -8.97 20.96 -1.17
N ALA A 56 -9.21 20.59 0.09
CA ALA A 56 -9.91 19.36 0.44
C ALA A 56 -11.29 19.28 -0.22
N HIS A 57 -12.02 20.40 -0.24
CA HIS A 57 -13.30 20.49 -0.92
C HIS A 57 -13.19 20.35 -2.44
N VAL A 58 -12.19 20.96 -3.08
CA VAL A 58 -11.92 20.81 -4.52
C VAL A 58 -11.70 19.34 -4.88
N PHE A 59 -10.87 18.62 -4.12
CA PHE A 59 -10.67 17.18 -4.35
C PHE A 59 -11.97 16.40 -4.19
N ARG A 60 -12.73 16.67 -3.13
CA ARG A 60 -14.00 16.00 -2.87
C ARG A 60 -15.02 16.25 -3.97
N PHE A 61 -15.18 17.49 -4.40
CA PHE A 61 -16.05 17.87 -5.51
C PHE A 61 -15.64 17.18 -6.82
N TRP A 62 -14.34 17.20 -7.13
CA TRP A 62 -13.81 16.58 -8.34
C TRP A 62 -14.10 15.07 -8.38
N LEU A 63 -13.94 14.38 -7.24
CA LEU A 63 -14.27 12.96 -7.12
C LEU A 63 -15.77 12.71 -7.28
N TRP A 64 -16.62 13.50 -6.62
CA TRP A 64 -18.06 13.40 -6.81
C TRP A 64 -18.43 13.56 -8.30
N LEU A 65 -17.87 14.57 -8.97
CA LEU A 65 -18.11 14.86 -10.39
C LEU A 65 -17.61 13.74 -11.33
N THR A 66 -16.45 13.15 -11.05
CA THR A 66 -15.75 12.26 -12.00
C THR A 66 -15.86 10.78 -11.69
N THR A 67 -16.30 10.37 -10.50
CA THR A 67 -16.27 8.95 -10.11
C THR A 67 -17.50 8.47 -9.34
N SER A 68 -18.40 9.35 -8.89
CA SER A 68 -19.48 9.04 -7.94
C SER A 68 -19.00 8.50 -6.58
N MET A 69 -17.73 8.71 -6.24
CA MET A 69 -17.19 8.25 -4.96
C MET A 69 -17.66 9.13 -3.81
N ILE A 70 -18.14 8.48 -2.76
CA ILE A 70 -18.46 9.08 -1.47
C ILE A 70 -17.27 8.85 -0.55
N THR A 71 -16.77 9.92 0.09
CA THR A 71 -15.52 9.88 0.87
C THR A 71 -15.60 8.82 1.97
N ARG A 72 -16.70 8.80 2.73
CA ARG A 72 -16.91 7.87 3.85
C ARG A 72 -16.89 6.40 3.40
N GLU A 73 -17.53 6.10 2.27
CA GLU A 73 -17.63 4.73 1.76
C GLU A 73 -16.26 4.23 1.28
N TRP A 74 -15.54 5.04 0.49
CA TRP A 74 -14.22 4.66 -0.01
C TRP A 74 -13.23 4.45 1.14
N VAL A 75 -13.21 5.39 2.10
CA VAL A 75 -12.33 5.31 3.28
C VAL A 75 -12.64 4.08 4.11
N ALA A 76 -13.91 3.74 4.32
CA ALA A 76 -14.29 2.56 5.08
C ALA A 76 -13.80 1.27 4.41
N ILE A 77 -14.04 1.13 3.10
CA ILE A 77 -13.64 -0.05 2.32
C ILE A 77 -12.11 -0.19 2.33
N HIS A 78 -11.37 0.91 2.14
CA HIS A 78 -9.90 0.90 2.16
C HIS A 78 -9.32 0.57 3.54
N ARG A 79 -9.89 1.15 4.61
CA ARG A 79 -9.47 0.83 5.98
C ARG A 79 -9.81 -0.60 6.36
N LYS A 80 -10.94 -1.14 5.90
CA LYS A 80 -11.29 -2.56 6.08
C LYS A 80 -10.27 -3.45 5.36
N HIS A 81 -9.89 -3.13 4.12
CA HIS A 81 -8.82 -3.83 3.41
C HIS A 81 -7.53 -3.88 4.24
N HIS A 82 -7.02 -2.75 4.74
CA HIS A 82 -5.84 -2.78 5.60
C HIS A 82 -6.02 -3.58 6.90
N ALA A 83 -7.20 -3.50 7.52
CA ALA A 83 -7.48 -4.21 8.78
C ALA A 83 -7.62 -5.72 8.60
N LYS A 84 -8.03 -6.16 7.40
CA LYS A 84 -8.40 -7.54 7.08
C LYS A 84 -7.61 -8.10 5.90
N VAL A 85 -6.47 -7.49 5.58
CA VAL A 85 -5.69 -7.73 4.37
C VAL A 85 -5.42 -9.23 4.14
N GLU A 86 -5.72 -9.70 2.93
CA GLU A 86 -5.60 -11.11 2.53
C GLU A 86 -6.42 -12.14 3.34
N THR A 87 -7.44 -11.69 4.09
CA THR A 87 -8.42 -12.58 4.72
C THR A 87 -9.71 -12.63 3.90
N GLU A 88 -10.62 -13.52 4.25
CA GLU A 88 -11.95 -13.59 3.61
C GLU A 88 -12.78 -12.32 3.80
N ASP A 89 -12.49 -11.53 4.85
CA ASP A 89 -13.15 -10.26 5.11
C ASP A 89 -12.59 -9.10 4.26
N ASP A 90 -11.46 -9.30 3.56
CA ASP A 90 -10.90 -8.31 2.64
C ASP A 90 -11.83 -8.15 1.42
N PRO A 91 -12.35 -6.93 1.15
CA PRO A 91 -13.26 -6.72 0.04
C PRO A 91 -12.63 -7.00 -1.34
N HIS A 92 -11.30 -6.92 -1.47
CA HIS A 92 -10.63 -7.04 -2.76
C HIS A 92 -9.26 -7.73 -2.70
N SER A 93 -9.11 -8.72 -1.81
CA SER A 93 -7.90 -9.57 -1.76
C SER A 93 -7.76 -10.45 -3.01
N PRO A 94 -6.63 -10.38 -3.74
CA PRO A 94 -6.34 -11.32 -4.82
C PRO A 94 -6.06 -12.74 -4.32
N VAL A 95 -5.69 -12.92 -3.04
CA VAL A 95 -5.47 -14.23 -2.44
C VAL A 95 -6.78 -14.99 -2.27
N THR A 96 -7.84 -14.33 -1.80
CA THR A 96 -9.15 -14.98 -1.55
C THR A 96 -10.10 -14.90 -2.74
N ARG A 97 -10.10 -13.79 -3.49
CA ARG A 97 -11.01 -13.58 -4.64
C ARG A 97 -10.40 -14.02 -5.97
N GLY A 98 -9.08 -14.15 -6.04
CA GLY A 98 -8.34 -14.39 -7.27
C GLY A 98 -8.07 -13.12 -8.07
N ILE A 99 -6.87 -13.03 -8.65
CA ILE A 99 -6.41 -11.84 -9.39
C ILE A 99 -7.33 -11.44 -10.54
N GLY A 100 -7.88 -12.39 -11.29
CA GLY A 100 -8.79 -12.08 -12.40
C GLY A 100 -10.10 -11.41 -11.94
N LYS A 101 -10.63 -11.82 -10.79
CA LYS A 101 -11.84 -11.20 -10.21
C LYS A 101 -11.54 -9.78 -9.74
N VAL A 102 -10.47 -9.58 -8.98
CA VAL A 102 -10.08 -8.24 -8.49
C VAL A 102 -9.77 -7.30 -9.66
N PHE A 103 -9.09 -7.80 -10.69
CA PHE A 103 -8.68 -7.00 -11.84
C PHE A 103 -9.84 -6.51 -12.70
N TRP A 104 -10.76 -7.41 -13.06
CA TRP A 104 -11.83 -7.09 -14.01
C TRP A 104 -13.16 -6.73 -13.35
N HIS A 105 -13.41 -7.18 -12.11
CA HIS A 105 -14.68 -7.03 -11.40
C HIS A 105 -14.54 -6.20 -10.12
N GLY A 106 -13.51 -5.35 -10.03
CA GLY A 106 -13.26 -4.50 -8.87
C GLY A 106 -14.43 -3.56 -8.53
N VAL A 107 -15.20 -3.11 -9.53
CA VAL A 107 -16.40 -2.29 -9.32
C VAL A 107 -17.49 -3.07 -8.60
N GLU A 108 -17.69 -4.35 -8.95
CA GLU A 108 -18.69 -5.21 -8.32
C GLU A 108 -18.31 -5.46 -6.85
N LEU A 109 -17.05 -5.82 -6.60
CA LEU A 109 -16.50 -5.99 -5.24
C LEU A 109 -16.67 -4.71 -4.40
N TYR A 110 -16.42 -3.54 -5.00
CA TYR A 110 -16.63 -2.26 -4.32
C TYR A 110 -18.11 -2.02 -4.01
N ARG A 111 -19.03 -2.32 -4.93
CA ARG A 111 -20.48 -2.17 -4.72
C ARG A 111 -21.00 -3.12 -3.64
N GLU A 112 -20.53 -4.36 -3.62
CA GLU A 112 -20.84 -5.34 -2.56
C GLU A 112 -20.38 -4.80 -1.20
N ALA A 113 -19.12 -4.35 -1.10
CA ALA A 113 -18.57 -3.79 0.14
C ALA A 113 -19.28 -2.51 0.59
N ARG A 114 -19.68 -1.65 -0.36
CA ARG A 114 -20.50 -0.44 -0.09
C ARG A 114 -21.86 -0.79 0.53
N GLY A 115 -22.44 -1.94 0.15
CA GLY A 115 -23.70 -2.43 0.71
C GLY A 115 -23.62 -2.83 2.19
N MET A 116 -22.42 -3.12 2.70
CA MET A 116 -22.20 -3.55 4.08
C MET A 116 -22.19 -2.36 5.06
N ARG A 117 -23.38 -1.85 5.42
CA ARG A 117 -23.52 -0.60 6.20
C ARG A 117 -22.80 -0.61 7.55
N ALA A 118 -22.76 -1.76 8.24
CA ALA A 118 -22.02 -1.90 9.50
C ALA A 118 -20.52 -1.63 9.32
N ASP A 119 -19.92 -2.10 8.22
CA ASP A 119 -18.52 -1.83 7.90
C ASP A 119 -18.29 -0.33 7.59
N ILE A 120 -19.22 0.28 6.86
CA ILE A 120 -19.15 1.72 6.54
C ILE A 120 -19.20 2.57 7.82
N GLU A 121 -20.01 2.17 8.79
CA GLU A 121 -20.11 2.85 10.08
C GLU A 121 -18.85 2.64 10.96
N GLN A 122 -18.32 1.42 10.98
CA GLN A 122 -17.14 1.07 11.76
C GLN A 122 -15.88 1.75 11.21
N TYR A 123 -15.60 1.59 9.92
CA TYR A 123 -14.34 1.98 9.31
C TYR A 123 -14.37 3.40 8.71
N GLY A 124 -15.54 3.97 8.41
CA GLY A 124 -15.70 5.29 7.78
C GLY A 124 -15.60 6.50 8.72
N ARG A 125 -15.33 6.29 10.01
CA ARG A 125 -15.32 7.37 11.03
C ARG A 125 -14.27 8.45 10.73
N GLY A 126 -14.56 9.69 11.13
CA GLY A 126 -13.66 10.83 10.95
C GLY A 126 -13.53 11.32 9.51
N THR A 127 -14.50 10.98 8.65
CA THR A 127 -14.67 11.56 7.31
C THR A 127 -15.69 12.71 7.35
N PRO A 128 -15.75 13.57 6.31
CA PRO A 128 -16.67 14.69 6.29
C PRO A 128 -18.13 14.24 6.39
N ASP A 129 -18.90 14.96 7.18
CA ASP A 129 -20.36 14.86 7.29
C ASP A 129 -20.93 16.28 7.38
N ASP A 130 -20.57 17.15 6.44
CA ASP A 130 -21.11 18.51 6.37
C ASP A 130 -22.43 18.56 5.56
N ALA A 131 -23.03 19.74 5.47
CA ALA A 131 -24.28 19.91 4.75
C ALA A 131 -24.18 19.52 3.26
N ILE A 132 -23.04 19.73 2.62
CA ILE A 132 -22.84 19.36 1.20
C ILE A 132 -22.79 17.83 1.08
N GLU A 133 -22.10 17.15 2.00
CA GLU A 133 -22.05 15.69 2.01
C GLU A 133 -23.44 15.07 2.17
N ARG A 134 -24.22 15.57 3.14
CA ARG A 134 -25.54 15.02 3.50
C ARG A 134 -26.63 15.30 2.49
N HIS A 135 -26.61 16.44 1.82
CA HIS A 135 -27.72 16.88 0.96
C HIS A 135 -27.39 16.86 -0.54
N LEU A 136 -26.11 16.82 -0.92
CA LEU A 136 -25.71 16.80 -2.33
C LEU A 136 -24.87 15.57 -2.67
N TYR A 137 -23.70 15.41 -2.07
CA TYR A 137 -22.74 14.42 -2.56
C TYR A 137 -23.18 12.98 -2.32
N THR A 138 -23.69 12.66 -1.13
CA THR A 138 -24.14 11.30 -0.82
C THR A 138 -25.47 10.96 -1.51
N PRO A 139 -26.55 11.75 -1.37
CA PRO A 139 -27.84 11.41 -1.99
C PRO A 139 -27.82 11.46 -3.53
N HIS A 140 -26.98 12.32 -4.12
CA HIS A 140 -26.90 12.54 -5.56
C HIS A 140 -25.52 12.18 -6.13
N ALA A 141 -24.89 11.11 -5.63
CA ALA A 141 -23.56 10.68 -6.06
C ALA A 141 -23.45 10.46 -7.59
N THR A 142 -24.51 9.97 -8.24
CA THR A 142 -24.54 9.72 -9.68
C THR A 142 -24.79 10.96 -10.52
N LEU A 143 -25.28 12.06 -9.92
CA LEU A 143 -25.51 13.31 -10.63
C LEU A 143 -24.20 13.91 -11.13
N GLY A 144 -23.10 13.76 -10.38
CA GLY A 144 -21.77 14.22 -10.78
C GLY A 144 -21.35 13.71 -12.16
N PRO A 145 -21.22 12.39 -12.37
CA PRO A 145 -20.89 11.84 -13.68
C PRO A 145 -21.89 12.22 -14.79
N VAL A 146 -23.19 12.35 -14.49
CA VAL A 146 -24.18 12.80 -15.47
C VAL A 146 -23.93 14.25 -15.91
N VAL A 147 -23.64 15.13 -14.95
CA VAL A 147 -23.26 16.52 -15.23
C VAL A 147 -21.97 16.58 -16.03
N LEU A 148 -20.97 15.75 -15.69
CA LEU A 148 -19.71 15.67 -16.43
C LEU A 148 -19.93 15.21 -17.88
N LEU A 149 -20.82 14.24 -18.11
CA LEU A 149 -21.17 13.80 -19.47
C LEU A 149 -21.75 14.95 -20.29
N ALA A 150 -22.67 15.71 -19.71
CA ALA A 150 -23.26 16.88 -20.37
C ALA A 150 -22.18 17.94 -20.68
N ILE A 151 -21.33 18.27 -19.70
CA ILE A 151 -20.21 19.23 -19.88
C ILE A 151 -19.29 18.77 -21.02
N ASN A 152 -18.82 17.52 -20.99
CA ASN A 152 -17.89 17.02 -22.00
C ASN A 152 -18.56 16.96 -23.39
N SER A 153 -19.83 16.57 -23.47
CA SER A 153 -20.58 16.52 -24.74
C SER A 153 -20.75 17.90 -25.35
N VAL A 154 -21.02 18.93 -24.54
CA VAL A 154 -21.13 20.32 -25.02
C VAL A 154 -19.77 20.86 -25.45
N LEU A 155 -18.73 20.67 -24.62
CA LEU A 155 -17.41 21.24 -24.89
C LEU A 155 -16.70 20.58 -26.06
N PHE A 156 -16.85 19.26 -26.22
CA PHE A 156 -16.04 18.45 -27.15
C PHE A 156 -16.85 17.58 -28.12
N GLY A 157 -18.18 17.65 -28.11
CA GLY A 157 -19.03 16.84 -28.98
C GLY A 157 -18.97 15.35 -28.66
N LEU A 158 -19.10 14.49 -29.68
CA LEU A 158 -18.98 13.04 -29.58
C LEU A 158 -17.64 12.56 -29.00
N PRO A 159 -16.47 13.15 -29.36
CA PRO A 159 -15.22 12.89 -28.64
C PRO A 159 -15.30 13.12 -27.13
N GLY A 160 -16.13 14.08 -26.68
CA GLY A 160 -16.41 14.32 -25.26
C GLY A 160 -17.09 13.16 -24.55
N VAL A 161 -17.99 12.45 -25.24
CA VAL A 161 -18.63 11.23 -24.71
C VAL A 161 -17.59 10.12 -24.53
N ALA A 162 -16.69 9.95 -25.49
CA ALA A 162 -15.59 8.99 -25.39
C ALA A 162 -14.63 9.34 -24.24
N LEU A 163 -14.25 10.63 -24.14
CA LEU A 163 -13.47 11.16 -23.00
C LEU A 163 -14.13 10.81 -21.67
N TRP A 164 -15.43 11.08 -21.53
CA TRP A 164 -16.20 10.75 -20.33
C TRP A 164 -16.17 9.25 -20.01
N ALA A 165 -16.40 8.39 -21.01
CA ALA A 165 -16.39 6.94 -20.81
C ALA A 165 -15.02 6.44 -20.31
N ILE A 166 -13.92 6.97 -20.87
CA ILE A 166 -12.57 6.65 -20.41
C ILE A 166 -12.36 7.14 -18.97
N GLN A 167 -12.81 8.35 -18.62
CA GLN A 167 -12.74 8.87 -17.24
C GLN A 167 -13.48 7.95 -16.24
N MET A 168 -14.66 7.43 -16.61
CA MET A 168 -15.42 6.51 -15.75
C MET A 168 -14.69 5.17 -15.55
N ALA A 169 -14.01 4.66 -16.58
CA ALA A 169 -13.27 3.41 -16.51
C ALA A 169 -11.90 3.55 -15.82
N TRP A 170 -11.37 4.78 -15.73
CA TRP A 170 -9.98 5.04 -15.31
C TRP A 170 -9.68 4.55 -13.90
N ILE A 171 -10.44 5.00 -12.91
CA ILE A 171 -10.20 4.62 -11.51
C ILE A 171 -10.51 3.14 -11.23
N PRO A 172 -11.62 2.55 -11.73
CA PRO A 172 -11.82 1.12 -11.65
C PRO A 172 -10.63 0.29 -12.14
N PHE A 173 -10.08 0.62 -13.31
CA PHE A 173 -8.96 -0.10 -13.88
C PHE A 173 -7.67 0.10 -13.06
N TRP A 174 -7.27 1.36 -12.83
CA TRP A 174 -5.99 1.66 -12.18
C TRP A 174 -5.99 1.40 -10.67
N ALA A 175 -7.04 1.77 -9.94
CA ALA A 175 -7.07 1.59 -8.48
C ALA A 175 -7.48 0.16 -8.10
N ALA A 176 -8.62 -0.34 -8.59
CA ALA A 176 -9.04 -1.68 -8.20
C ALA A 176 -8.21 -2.76 -8.91
N GLY A 177 -8.00 -2.63 -10.22
CA GLY A 177 -7.29 -3.65 -10.96
C GLY A 177 -5.77 -3.64 -10.78
N VAL A 178 -5.14 -2.47 -10.97
CA VAL A 178 -3.67 -2.38 -10.91
C VAL A 178 -3.18 -2.27 -9.46
N VAL A 179 -3.65 -1.32 -8.65
CA VAL A 179 -3.17 -1.17 -7.26
C VAL A 179 -3.61 -2.35 -6.38
N ASN A 180 -4.92 -2.56 -6.24
CA ASN A 180 -5.41 -3.61 -5.33
C ASN A 180 -5.19 -5.02 -5.89
N GLY A 181 -5.29 -5.19 -7.21
CA GLY A 181 -4.98 -6.46 -7.87
C GLY A 181 -3.49 -6.72 -7.99
N LEU A 182 -2.82 -6.07 -8.96
CA LEU A 182 -1.41 -6.34 -9.25
C LEU A 182 -0.50 -5.97 -8.07
N GLY A 183 -0.82 -4.90 -7.33
CA GLY A 183 -0.04 -4.50 -6.15
C GLY A 183 -0.03 -5.56 -5.05
N HIS A 184 -0.95 -6.53 -5.02
CA HIS A 184 -0.93 -7.67 -4.09
C HIS A 184 -0.54 -9.00 -4.73
N TRP A 185 -0.13 -8.98 -6.00
CA TRP A 185 0.12 -10.18 -6.78
C TRP A 185 1.53 -10.21 -7.39
N TRP A 186 2.04 -9.08 -7.89
CA TRP A 186 3.29 -9.04 -8.63
C TRP A 186 4.08 -7.74 -8.43
N GLY A 187 5.36 -7.90 -8.11
CA GLY A 187 6.28 -6.78 -7.98
C GLY A 187 7.49 -7.13 -7.12
N TYR A 188 8.22 -6.09 -6.73
CA TYR A 188 9.30 -6.17 -5.74
C TYR A 188 8.79 -5.76 -4.35
N ARG A 189 9.58 -6.03 -3.31
CA ARG A 189 9.25 -5.67 -1.93
C ARG A 189 10.49 -5.06 -1.28
N ASN A 190 10.30 -3.95 -0.58
CA ASN A 190 11.31 -3.41 0.32
C ASN A 190 11.12 -3.92 1.74
N TYR A 191 9.89 -4.29 2.09
CA TYR A 191 9.49 -4.65 3.43
C TYR A 191 8.84 -6.02 3.46
N GLU A 192 9.22 -6.78 4.48
CA GLU A 192 8.65 -8.09 4.75
C GLU A 192 7.46 -7.93 5.70
N SER A 193 6.36 -7.38 5.15
CA SER A 193 5.05 -7.31 5.81
C SER A 193 4.35 -8.68 5.83
N ALA A 194 3.36 -8.81 6.72
CA ALA A 194 2.59 -10.04 6.85
C ALA A 194 1.67 -10.31 5.66
N ASP A 195 1.30 -9.30 4.87
CA ASP A 195 0.46 -9.37 3.66
C ASP A 195 1.27 -9.68 2.37
N THR A 196 0.59 -9.78 1.23
CA THR A 196 1.19 -10.05 -0.09
C THR A 196 1.46 -8.79 -0.95
N SER A 197 1.39 -7.59 -0.39
CA SER A 197 1.63 -6.33 -1.11
C SER A 197 3.01 -6.25 -1.78
N THR A 198 3.12 -5.54 -2.89
CA THR A 198 4.33 -5.42 -3.70
C THR A 198 4.37 -4.04 -4.32
N ASN A 199 5.58 -3.49 -4.45
CA ASN A 199 5.79 -2.32 -5.28
C ASN A 199 5.82 -2.78 -6.75
N LEU A 200 5.01 -2.16 -7.59
CA LEU A 200 4.88 -2.48 -9.02
C LEU A 200 6.10 -1.98 -9.81
N THR A 201 6.44 -0.71 -9.61
CA THR A 201 7.57 -0.03 -10.27
C THR A 201 8.26 0.89 -9.25
N PRO A 202 9.53 1.27 -9.46
CA PRO A 202 10.17 2.30 -8.64
C PRO A 202 9.74 3.73 -9.04
N TRP A 203 9.06 3.89 -10.17
CA TRP A 203 8.67 5.18 -10.73
C TRP A 203 7.19 5.43 -10.45
N GLY A 204 6.89 5.84 -9.21
CA GLY A 204 5.54 6.14 -8.74
C GLY A 204 4.96 7.42 -9.37
N PHE A 205 4.83 7.44 -10.69
CA PHE A 205 4.50 8.61 -11.50
C PHE A 205 3.08 8.54 -12.06
N TRP A 206 2.64 7.38 -12.51
CA TRP A 206 1.43 7.25 -13.33
C TRP A 206 0.17 7.21 -12.48
N ILE A 207 0.18 6.44 -11.39
CA ILE A 207 -0.96 6.31 -10.48
C ILE A 207 -0.72 7.07 -9.17
N GLY A 208 -0.03 8.20 -9.24
CA GLY A 208 0.10 9.12 -8.09
C GLY A 208 1.01 8.61 -6.97
N GLY A 209 1.87 7.62 -7.24
CA GLY A 209 2.76 7.01 -6.26
C GLY A 209 2.22 5.71 -5.65
N GLU A 210 0.96 5.37 -5.92
CA GLU A 210 0.31 4.13 -5.46
C GLU A 210 1.01 2.86 -5.99
N GLU A 211 1.91 2.99 -6.98
CA GLU A 211 2.78 1.91 -7.44
C GLU A 211 3.67 1.36 -6.32
N LEU A 212 3.96 2.15 -5.29
CA LEU A 212 4.82 1.81 -4.15
C LEU A 212 4.01 1.17 -3.01
N HIS A 213 3.18 0.19 -3.37
CA HIS A 213 2.15 -0.37 -2.49
C HIS A 213 2.70 -1.15 -1.28
N ASN A 214 3.81 -1.87 -1.44
CA ASN A 214 4.46 -2.56 -0.30
C ASN A 214 5.03 -1.58 0.73
N ASN A 215 5.56 -0.45 0.28
CA ASN A 215 6.02 0.60 1.19
C ASN A 215 4.84 1.19 1.96
N HIS A 216 3.74 1.45 1.27
CA HIS A 216 2.50 1.93 1.86
C HIS A 216 1.94 0.95 2.91
N HIS A 217 1.81 -0.34 2.58
CA HIS A 217 1.36 -1.35 3.54
C HIS A 217 2.28 -1.51 4.75
N ALA A 218 3.59 -1.28 4.57
CA ALA A 218 4.52 -1.28 5.68
C ALA A 218 4.36 -0.06 6.60
N PHE A 219 4.06 1.11 6.04
CA PHE A 219 3.91 2.38 6.78
C PHE A 219 2.67 3.16 6.34
N PRO A 220 1.45 2.66 6.64
CA PRO A 220 0.21 3.17 6.04
C PRO A 220 -0.05 4.63 6.36
N SER A 221 0.35 5.11 7.54
CA SER A 221 0.16 6.50 7.94
C SER A 221 1.16 7.50 7.33
N SER A 222 2.16 7.04 6.57
CA SER A 222 3.14 7.93 5.95
C SER A 222 2.54 8.67 4.76
N ALA A 223 2.71 9.99 4.70
CA ALA A 223 2.34 10.78 3.52
C ALA A 223 3.24 10.53 2.30
N ARG A 224 4.42 9.94 2.52
CA ARG A 224 5.40 9.60 1.48
C ARG A 224 5.44 8.09 1.31
N PHE A 225 5.24 7.60 0.08
CA PHE A 225 5.31 6.17 -0.22
C PHE A 225 6.70 5.74 -0.71
N ALA A 226 7.50 6.65 -1.26
CA ALA A 226 8.92 6.37 -1.54
C ALA A 226 9.71 6.17 -0.24
N MET A 227 10.40 5.04 -0.14
CA MET A 227 11.21 4.65 1.02
C MET A 227 12.68 4.40 0.65
N ARG A 228 12.99 4.25 -0.63
CA ARG A 228 14.36 4.13 -1.14
C ARG A 228 14.73 5.32 -2.00
N ARG A 229 16.02 5.68 -2.01
CA ARG A 229 16.55 6.82 -2.78
C ARG A 229 16.34 6.73 -4.30
N TRP A 230 16.13 5.52 -4.83
CA TRP A 230 15.89 5.26 -6.26
C TRP A 230 14.39 5.14 -6.58
N GLU A 231 13.52 5.32 -5.60
CA GLU A 231 12.09 5.38 -5.81
C GLU A 231 11.64 6.83 -5.96
N PHE A 232 10.74 7.06 -6.92
CA PHE A 232 10.10 8.34 -7.13
C PHE A 232 8.62 8.26 -6.73
N ASP A 233 8.12 9.30 -6.07
CA ASP A 233 6.73 9.42 -5.66
C ASP A 233 6.21 10.81 -6.08
N ILE A 234 5.40 10.83 -7.15
CA ILE A 234 4.82 12.07 -7.67
C ILE A 234 3.81 12.67 -6.69
N GLY A 235 3.08 11.83 -5.95
CA GLY A 235 2.13 12.28 -4.94
C GLY A 235 2.84 13.01 -3.80
N TRP A 236 4.00 12.52 -3.38
CA TRP A 236 4.84 13.21 -2.40
C TRP A 236 5.34 14.55 -2.94
N SER A 237 5.79 14.59 -4.19
CA SER A 237 6.23 15.82 -4.84
C SER A 237 5.11 16.87 -4.88
N ALA A 238 3.89 16.45 -5.22
CA ALA A 238 2.70 17.30 -5.19
C ALA A 238 2.37 17.79 -3.77
N ILE A 239 2.42 16.92 -2.76
CA ILE A 239 2.23 17.30 -1.36
C ILE A 239 3.26 18.35 -0.93
N ARG A 240 4.53 18.18 -1.31
CA ARG A 240 5.59 19.14 -0.99
C ARG A 240 5.38 20.50 -1.65
N LEU A 241 4.93 20.52 -2.90
CA LEU A 241 4.54 21.75 -3.58
C LEU A 241 3.37 22.45 -2.86
N LEU A 242 2.31 21.70 -2.56
CA LEU A 242 1.15 22.22 -1.82
C LEU A 242 1.51 22.70 -0.41
N GLN A 243 2.46 22.03 0.25
CA GLN A 243 2.99 22.45 1.55
C GLN A 243 3.73 23.79 1.43
N ALA A 244 4.56 23.98 0.40
CA ALA A 244 5.22 25.25 0.14
C ALA A 244 4.21 26.39 -0.10
N LEU A 245 3.08 26.09 -0.72
CA LEU A 245 1.95 27.00 -0.93
C LEU A 245 1.04 27.16 0.30
N ARG A 246 1.37 26.54 1.45
CA ARG A 246 0.55 26.52 2.68
C ARG A 246 -0.85 25.90 2.51
N LEU A 247 -1.03 25.06 1.49
CA LEU A 247 -2.26 24.32 1.22
C LEU A 247 -2.25 22.90 1.79
N ALA A 248 -1.11 22.42 2.28
CA ALA A 248 -0.96 21.11 2.90
C ALA A 248 -0.09 21.15 4.16
N ARG A 249 -0.41 20.33 5.14
CA ARG A 249 0.37 20.07 6.35
C ARG A 249 0.66 18.58 6.44
N VAL A 250 1.91 18.20 6.23
CA VAL A 250 2.35 16.82 6.45
C VAL A 250 2.29 16.53 7.95
N LEU A 251 1.57 15.48 8.31
CA LEU A 251 1.41 15.05 9.70
C LEU A 251 2.42 13.96 10.06
N ARG A 252 2.66 13.03 9.13
CA ARG A 252 3.48 11.84 9.36
C ARG A 252 4.29 11.48 8.12
N VAL A 253 5.55 11.16 8.35
CA VAL A 253 6.44 10.50 7.39
C VAL A 253 7.04 9.32 8.13
N ALA A 254 7.15 8.16 7.47
CA ALA A 254 7.82 7.01 8.04
C ALA A 254 9.23 7.41 8.50
N PRO A 255 9.61 7.16 9.77
CA PRO A 255 10.95 7.47 10.26
C PRO A 255 12.04 6.73 9.47
N ALA A 256 13.29 7.14 9.61
CA ALA A 256 14.41 6.31 9.19
C ALA A 256 14.93 5.51 10.38
N MET A 257 15.43 4.30 10.12
CA MET A 257 16.11 3.48 11.12
C MET A 257 17.61 3.70 11.02
N ASP A 258 18.25 3.87 12.17
CA ASP A 258 19.72 3.91 12.30
C ASP A 258 20.20 2.92 13.37
N VAL A 259 21.51 2.69 13.41
CA VAL A 259 22.14 1.74 14.34
C VAL A 259 23.20 2.45 15.17
N ARG A 260 22.87 2.67 16.46
CA ARG A 260 23.77 3.20 17.47
C ARG A 260 24.92 2.22 17.72
N PRO A 261 26.18 2.69 17.77
CA PRO A 261 27.32 1.85 18.09
C PRO A 261 27.34 1.48 19.57
N ASN A 262 28.02 0.37 19.91
CA ASN A 262 28.38 -0.02 21.28
C ASN A 262 27.22 -0.25 22.26
N ILE A 263 26.03 -0.65 21.77
CA ILE A 263 24.91 -1.03 22.63
C ILE A 263 25.03 -2.49 23.07
N ALA A 264 25.34 -2.71 24.35
CA ALA A 264 25.55 -4.05 24.91
C ALA A 264 24.25 -4.83 25.09
N VAL A 265 23.15 -4.15 25.45
CA VAL A 265 21.83 -4.73 25.75
C VAL A 265 20.75 -3.82 25.15
N PRO A 266 19.70 -4.36 24.48
CA PRO A 266 18.58 -3.55 24.01
C PRO A 266 17.96 -2.72 25.13
N ASP A 267 17.69 -1.46 24.84
CA ASP A 267 17.02 -0.52 25.76
C ASP A 267 15.62 -0.15 25.23
N ALA A 268 14.95 0.78 25.94
CA ALA A 268 13.64 1.27 25.54
C ALA A 268 13.63 1.98 24.17
N GLU A 269 14.75 2.59 23.77
CA GLU A 269 14.89 3.23 22.45
C GLU A 269 14.94 2.16 21.36
N THR A 270 15.70 1.08 21.57
CA THR A 270 15.75 -0.08 20.67
C THR A 270 14.38 -0.72 20.50
N LEU A 271 13.66 -0.95 21.60
CA LEU A 271 12.30 -1.49 21.53
C LEU A 271 11.36 -0.55 20.76
N LYS A 272 11.38 0.75 21.05
CA LYS A 272 10.57 1.75 20.34
C LYS A 272 10.87 1.75 18.83
N ALA A 273 12.14 1.68 18.45
CA ALA A 273 12.56 1.64 17.06
C ALA A 273 12.06 0.39 16.35
N LEU A 274 12.21 -0.78 16.98
CA LEU A 274 11.75 -2.06 16.46
C LEU A 274 10.23 -2.12 16.32
N LEU A 275 9.46 -1.60 17.28
CA LEU A 275 8.00 -1.57 17.17
C LEU A 275 7.53 -0.62 16.07
N SER A 276 8.21 0.51 15.89
CA SER A 276 7.88 1.49 14.86
C SER A 276 8.25 1.00 13.45
N HIS A 277 9.30 0.19 13.33
CA HIS A 277 9.85 -0.31 12.07
C HIS A 277 9.96 -1.83 12.01
N ARG A 278 8.96 -2.54 12.56
CA ARG A 278 8.98 -4.01 12.66
C ARG A 278 9.26 -4.70 11.34
N PHE A 279 8.68 -4.22 10.25
CA PHE A 279 8.89 -4.82 8.93
C PHE A 279 10.30 -4.62 8.40
N GLN A 280 10.96 -3.51 8.73
CA GLN A 280 12.38 -3.30 8.38
C GLN A 280 13.27 -4.28 9.15
N ALA A 281 13.00 -4.51 10.43
CA ALA A 281 13.72 -5.53 11.21
C ALA A 281 13.56 -6.92 10.59
N MET A 282 12.34 -7.31 10.21
CA MET A 282 12.09 -8.59 9.54
C MET A 282 12.76 -8.69 8.16
N THR A 283 12.82 -7.59 7.40
CA THR A 283 13.58 -7.51 6.14
C THR A 283 15.08 -7.68 6.38
N ASP A 284 15.63 -7.03 7.40
CA ASP A 284 17.04 -7.16 7.75
C ASP A 284 17.36 -8.57 8.23
N TYR A 285 16.47 -9.21 8.99
CA TYR A 285 16.60 -10.62 9.35
C TYR A 285 16.65 -11.50 8.10
N GLN A 286 15.72 -11.30 7.16
CA GLN A 286 15.70 -12.05 5.91
C GLN A 286 17.00 -11.87 5.10
N ARG A 287 17.48 -10.62 4.99
CA ARG A 287 18.65 -10.27 4.19
C ARG A 287 19.97 -10.71 4.82
N ASN A 288 20.11 -10.56 6.14
CA ASN A 288 21.37 -10.71 6.85
C ASN A 288 21.48 -12.06 7.58
N VAL A 289 20.37 -12.76 7.80
CA VAL A 289 20.35 -14.07 8.48
C VAL A 289 19.97 -15.19 7.51
N PHE A 290 18.75 -15.15 6.95
CA PHE A 290 18.28 -16.23 6.09
C PHE A 290 19.04 -16.34 4.78
N MET A 291 19.20 -15.24 4.04
CA MET A 291 19.82 -15.29 2.71
C MET A 291 21.28 -15.80 2.75
N PRO A 292 22.14 -15.39 3.71
CA PRO A 292 23.46 -16.00 3.89
C PRO A 292 23.39 -17.48 4.25
N ALA A 293 22.57 -17.86 5.23
CA ALA A 293 22.43 -19.27 5.63
C ALA A 293 21.97 -20.17 4.46
N LEU A 294 21.00 -19.71 3.67
CA LEU A 294 20.53 -20.42 2.48
C LEU A 294 21.62 -20.55 1.39
N ARG A 295 22.49 -19.54 1.24
CA ARG A 295 23.61 -19.60 0.29
C ARG A 295 24.68 -20.58 0.75
N GLU A 296 24.97 -20.63 2.04
CA GLU A 296 25.90 -21.59 2.63
C GLU A 296 25.39 -23.03 2.49
N GLU A 297 24.11 -23.28 2.81
CA GLU A 297 23.45 -24.58 2.58
C GLU A 297 23.52 -25.01 1.09
N ALA A 298 23.30 -24.06 0.17
CA ALA A 298 23.40 -24.32 -1.26
C ALA A 298 24.84 -24.64 -1.68
N ALA A 299 25.83 -23.92 -1.15
CA ALA A 299 27.23 -24.16 -1.42
C ALA A 299 27.67 -25.54 -0.90
N GLN A 300 27.28 -25.91 0.33
CA GLN A 300 27.56 -27.22 0.92
C GLN A 300 26.92 -28.37 0.12
N ALA A 301 25.72 -28.15 -0.42
CA ALA A 301 25.05 -29.10 -1.30
C ALA A 301 25.60 -29.13 -2.75
N GLY A 302 26.64 -28.34 -3.07
CA GLY A 302 27.18 -28.23 -4.43
C GLY A 302 26.14 -27.70 -5.44
N ALA A 303 25.13 -26.97 -4.97
CA ALA A 303 23.95 -26.59 -5.75
C ALA A 303 23.79 -25.08 -5.84
N LYS A 304 23.17 -24.60 -6.93
CA LYS A 304 22.68 -23.22 -6.97
C LYS A 304 21.47 -23.09 -6.04
N LEU A 305 21.37 -21.99 -5.30
CA LEU A 305 20.25 -21.73 -4.38
C LEU A 305 18.86 -21.91 -5.03
N ARG A 306 18.70 -21.49 -6.29
CA ARG A 306 17.44 -21.66 -7.04
C ARG A 306 17.03 -23.13 -7.26
N ARG A 307 18.01 -24.04 -7.28
CA ARG A 307 17.81 -25.49 -7.41
C ARG A 307 17.54 -26.12 -6.05
N LEU A 308 18.20 -25.63 -5.00
CA LEU A 308 17.99 -26.10 -3.62
C LEU A 308 16.60 -25.72 -3.09
N LEU A 309 16.21 -24.46 -3.29
CA LEU A 309 14.94 -23.92 -2.81
C LEU A 309 14.32 -22.99 -3.86
N PRO A 310 13.25 -23.43 -4.55
CA PRO A 310 12.55 -22.63 -5.53
C PRO A 310 12.09 -21.29 -4.96
N ARG A 311 12.02 -20.25 -5.81
CA ARG A 311 11.67 -18.87 -5.41
C ARG A 311 10.38 -18.80 -4.58
N ARG A 312 9.39 -19.63 -4.92
CA ARG A 312 8.10 -19.71 -4.22
C ARG A 312 8.26 -20.13 -2.75
N LEU A 313 8.97 -21.23 -2.50
CA LEU A 313 9.22 -21.73 -1.15
C LEU A 313 10.13 -20.79 -0.36
N ARG A 314 11.13 -20.19 -1.03
CA ARG A 314 12.01 -19.20 -0.41
C ARG A 314 11.25 -17.95 0.05
N ARG A 315 10.26 -17.48 -0.71
CA ARG A 315 9.35 -16.40 -0.26
C ARG A 315 8.46 -16.84 0.90
N GLY A 316 8.09 -18.13 0.95
CA GLY A 316 7.33 -18.70 2.05
C GLY A 316 8.07 -18.68 3.39
N LEU A 317 9.41 -18.79 3.41
CA LEU A 317 10.19 -18.71 4.67
C LEU A 317 9.96 -17.40 5.43
N VAL A 318 9.63 -16.31 4.72
CA VAL A 318 9.48 -14.99 5.31
C VAL A 318 8.12 -14.78 5.98
N ASN A 319 7.18 -15.70 5.78
CA ASN A 319 5.83 -15.64 6.34
C ASN A 319 5.36 -17.01 6.84
N ASP A 320 6.29 -17.91 7.18
CA ASP A 320 5.97 -19.24 7.71
C ASP A 320 5.11 -20.09 6.75
N GLY A 321 5.24 -19.83 5.46
CA GLY A 321 4.43 -20.43 4.40
C GLY A 321 2.96 -20.01 4.44
N ARG A 322 2.62 -18.91 5.12
CA ARG A 322 1.23 -18.42 5.28
C ARG A 322 0.49 -18.36 3.94
N TRP A 323 1.16 -17.87 2.91
CA TRP A 323 0.57 -17.66 1.58
C TRP A 323 0.87 -18.77 0.57
N LEU A 324 1.42 -19.91 1.03
CA LEU A 324 1.63 -21.08 0.18
C LEU A 324 0.37 -21.95 0.13
N LYS A 325 0.14 -22.58 -1.02
CA LYS A 325 -0.85 -23.67 -1.14
C LYS A 325 -0.49 -24.81 -0.17
N PRO A 326 -1.46 -25.61 0.32
CA PRO A 326 -1.21 -26.67 1.30
C PRO A 326 -0.01 -27.56 0.96
N ASP A 327 0.08 -28.09 -0.26
CA ASP A 327 1.20 -28.96 -0.68
C ASP A 327 2.55 -28.24 -0.64
N SER A 328 2.58 -26.98 -1.06
CA SER A 328 3.81 -26.17 -1.04
C SER A 328 4.21 -25.79 0.38
N ARG A 329 3.25 -25.58 1.27
CA ARG A 329 3.51 -25.36 2.70
C ARG A 329 4.07 -26.64 3.32
N ALA A 330 3.46 -27.80 3.06
CA ALA A 330 3.96 -29.09 3.52
C ALA A 330 5.38 -29.36 3.01
N GLN A 331 5.65 -29.09 1.73
CA GLN A 331 6.98 -29.19 1.13
C GLN A 331 7.99 -28.27 1.83
N LEU A 332 7.62 -27.01 2.12
CA LEU A 332 8.49 -26.09 2.84
C LEU A 332 8.77 -26.61 4.26
N SER A 333 7.75 -27.03 5.00
CA SER A 333 7.90 -27.56 6.36
C SER A 333 8.80 -28.79 6.40
N ALA A 334 8.62 -29.74 5.48
CA ALA A 334 9.48 -30.91 5.36
C ALA A 334 10.93 -30.52 5.03
N TRP A 335 11.13 -29.56 4.12
CA TRP A 335 12.45 -29.08 3.75
C TRP A 335 13.18 -28.39 4.91
N VAL A 336 12.46 -27.61 5.74
CA VAL A 336 12.98 -26.98 6.96
C VAL A 336 13.29 -28.03 8.03
N ALA A 337 12.41 -29.01 8.23
CA ALA A 337 12.60 -30.06 9.25
C ALA A 337 13.88 -30.89 9.03
N GLN A 338 14.30 -31.08 7.77
CA GLN A 338 15.53 -31.78 7.40
C GLN A 338 16.80 -30.96 7.63
N ARG A 339 16.70 -29.67 7.99
CA ARG A 339 17.84 -28.76 8.11
C ARG A 339 17.82 -28.08 9.48
N PRO A 340 18.47 -28.68 10.50
CA PRO A 340 18.45 -28.18 11.87
C PRO A 340 18.79 -26.70 11.99
N ARG A 341 19.84 -26.24 11.28
CA ARG A 341 20.25 -24.84 11.28
C ARG A 341 19.15 -23.91 10.76
N ILE A 342 18.51 -24.26 9.65
CA ILE A 342 17.43 -23.45 9.09
C ILE A 342 16.20 -23.47 9.98
N ARG A 343 15.86 -24.63 10.57
CA ARG A 343 14.77 -24.74 11.54
C ARG A 343 14.96 -23.78 12.71
N THR A 344 16.15 -23.76 13.31
CA THR A 344 16.49 -22.80 14.37
C THR A 344 16.28 -21.35 13.89
N LEU A 345 16.76 -20.99 12.70
CA LEU A 345 16.55 -19.63 12.17
C LEU A 345 15.07 -19.27 11.95
N VAL A 346 14.22 -20.23 11.58
CA VAL A 346 12.76 -20.05 11.48
C VAL A 346 12.15 -19.83 12.86
N GLU A 347 12.55 -20.61 13.87
CA GLU A 347 12.08 -20.45 15.25
C GLU A 347 12.45 -19.07 15.83
N TYR A 348 13.70 -18.63 15.68
CA TYR A 348 14.14 -17.30 16.13
C TYR A 348 13.39 -16.17 15.43
N ARG A 349 13.18 -16.29 14.11
CA ARG A 349 12.35 -15.32 13.35
C ARG A 349 10.93 -15.28 13.91
N GLY A 350 10.31 -16.43 14.12
CA GLY A 350 8.94 -16.53 14.62
C GLY A 350 8.78 -15.89 16.01
N ARG A 351 9.73 -16.15 16.92
CA ARG A 351 9.76 -15.52 18.25
C ARG A 351 9.92 -13.99 18.18
N LEU A 352 10.79 -13.49 17.30
CA LEU A 352 10.95 -12.05 17.10
C LEU A 352 9.68 -11.42 16.51
N ALA A 353 9.08 -12.06 15.51
CA ALA A 353 7.82 -11.59 14.92
C ALA A 353 6.70 -11.52 15.97
N ALA A 354 6.54 -12.57 16.78
CA ALA A 354 5.56 -12.61 17.85
C ALA A 354 5.77 -11.49 18.88
N LEU A 355 7.03 -11.20 19.27
CA LEU A 355 7.37 -10.10 20.16
C LEU A 355 6.96 -8.74 19.59
N LEU A 356 7.22 -8.52 18.30
CA LEU A 356 6.93 -7.26 17.60
C LEU A 356 5.43 -7.10 17.25
N GLU A 357 4.68 -8.19 17.15
CA GLU A 357 3.25 -8.19 16.83
C GLU A 357 2.33 -8.30 18.05
N ALA A 358 2.86 -8.72 19.21
CA ALA A 358 2.09 -8.86 20.44
C ALA A 358 1.28 -7.59 20.74
N ARG A 359 0.04 -7.77 21.20
CA ARG A 359 -0.84 -6.68 21.66
C ARG A 359 -0.87 -6.72 23.18
N GLY A 360 -0.55 -5.60 23.84
CA GLY A 360 -0.42 -5.54 25.30
C GLY A 360 0.38 -4.32 25.75
N HIS A 361 0.13 -3.86 26.99
CA HIS A 361 0.65 -2.58 27.49
C HIS A 361 1.94 -2.68 28.31
N ASP A 362 2.43 -3.89 28.60
CA ASP A 362 3.65 -4.05 29.38
C ASP A 362 4.91 -3.92 28.51
N ALA A 363 5.43 -2.69 28.45
CA ALA A 363 6.67 -2.39 27.73
C ALA A 363 7.92 -2.99 28.42
N ALA A 364 7.89 -3.17 29.74
CA ALA A 364 9.01 -3.73 30.48
C ALA A 364 9.17 -5.22 30.19
N GLU A 365 8.05 -5.96 30.20
CA GLU A 365 8.06 -7.38 29.85
C GLU A 365 8.53 -7.62 28.41
N ARG A 366 8.06 -6.82 27.44
CA ARG A 366 8.55 -6.90 26.06
C ARG A 366 10.04 -6.60 25.95
N LEU A 367 10.53 -5.63 26.71
CA LEU A 367 11.95 -5.30 26.72
C LEU A 367 12.77 -6.47 27.28
N HIS A 368 12.32 -7.09 28.38
CA HIS A 368 12.97 -8.29 28.92
C HIS A 368 12.97 -9.45 27.93
N GLN A 369 11.85 -9.71 27.25
CA GLN A 369 11.77 -10.73 26.20
C GLN A 369 12.71 -10.43 25.03
N LEU A 370 12.88 -9.15 24.66
CA LEU A 370 13.80 -8.73 23.61
C LEU A 370 15.26 -8.96 24.02
N GLN A 371 15.58 -8.63 25.26
CA GLN A 371 16.91 -8.85 25.83
C GLN A 371 17.25 -10.34 25.91
N ALA A 372 16.29 -11.17 26.33
CA ALA A 372 16.43 -12.63 26.33
C ALA A 372 16.65 -13.17 24.91
N TRP A 373 15.82 -12.73 23.95
CA TRP A 373 15.97 -13.10 22.54
C TRP A 373 17.36 -12.76 21.99
N CYS A 374 17.89 -11.56 22.29
CA CYS A 374 19.22 -11.17 21.84
C CYS A 374 20.33 -12.04 22.44
N ARG A 375 20.25 -12.32 23.75
CA ARG A 375 21.22 -13.15 24.45
C ARG A 375 21.27 -14.57 23.87
N GLU A 376 20.10 -15.21 23.74
CA GLU A 376 20.00 -16.55 23.16
C GLU A 376 20.48 -16.59 21.70
N ALA A 377 20.17 -15.54 20.91
CA ALA A 377 20.63 -15.41 19.53
C ALA A 377 22.17 -15.28 19.45
N GLU A 378 22.80 -14.58 20.40
CA GLU A 378 24.25 -14.45 20.54
C GLU A 378 24.91 -15.77 20.96
N GLU A 379 24.22 -16.59 21.77
CA GLU A 379 24.68 -17.90 22.23
C GLU A 379 24.36 -19.04 21.23
N SER A 380 23.63 -18.76 20.15
CA SER A 380 23.13 -19.76 19.19
C SER A 380 24.19 -20.55 18.42
N GLY A 381 25.44 -20.06 18.38
CA GLY A 381 26.51 -20.61 17.54
C GLY A 381 26.33 -20.37 16.03
N ILE A 382 25.28 -19.64 15.61
CA ILE A 382 25.03 -19.31 14.20
C ILE A 382 25.51 -17.89 13.92
N ALA A 383 26.68 -17.75 13.29
CA ALA A 383 27.35 -16.46 13.06
C ALA A 383 26.43 -15.36 12.49
N ALA A 384 25.59 -15.68 11.51
CA ALA A 384 24.67 -14.70 10.91
C ALA A 384 23.59 -14.20 11.89
N LEU A 385 23.09 -15.09 12.77
CA LEU A 385 22.11 -14.75 13.81
C LEU A 385 22.78 -13.92 14.93
N GLN A 386 23.99 -14.31 15.34
CA GLN A 386 24.79 -13.55 16.31
C GLN A 386 25.07 -12.13 15.83
N ALA A 387 25.51 -11.97 14.57
CA ALA A 387 25.78 -10.67 13.97
C ALA A 387 24.51 -9.82 13.84
N TYR A 388 23.37 -10.44 13.51
CA TYR A 388 22.08 -9.74 13.48
C TYR A 388 21.63 -9.29 14.87
N ALA A 389 21.75 -10.14 15.89
CA ALA A 389 21.45 -9.77 17.27
C ALA A 389 22.30 -8.58 17.71
N ALA A 390 23.63 -8.65 17.52
CA ALA A 390 24.56 -7.57 17.82
C ALA A 390 24.15 -6.24 17.17
N ARG A 391 23.73 -6.28 15.89
CA ARG A 391 23.25 -5.11 15.16
C ARG A 391 21.90 -4.61 15.69
N LEU A 392 20.96 -5.50 15.95
CA LEU A 392 19.60 -5.20 16.38
C LEU A 392 19.58 -4.45 17.72
N LYS A 393 20.51 -4.75 18.63
CA LYS A 393 20.66 -4.04 19.91
C LYS A 393 20.81 -2.53 19.72
N GLY A 394 21.48 -2.10 18.65
CA GLY A 394 21.72 -0.69 18.33
C GLY A 394 20.57 0.02 17.62
N TYR A 395 19.48 -0.65 17.25
CA TYR A 395 18.43 -0.02 16.44
C TYR A 395 17.86 1.23 17.12
N SER A 396 17.68 2.29 16.35
CA SER A 396 17.19 3.60 16.81
C SER A 396 16.38 4.26 15.70
N LEU A 397 15.60 5.28 16.06
CA LEU A 397 14.87 6.10 15.09
C LEU A 397 15.63 7.39 14.85
N VAL A 398 15.89 7.71 13.59
CA VAL A 398 16.32 9.06 13.20
C VAL A 398 15.06 9.91 13.09
N GLY A 399 15.04 11.07 13.77
CA GLY A 399 13.98 12.06 13.58
C GLY A 399 13.85 12.41 12.09
N ALA A 400 12.62 12.35 11.58
CA ALA A 400 12.30 12.63 10.18
C ALA A 400 12.38 14.12 9.85
#